data_AF-A0A5C1M8I4-F1
#
_entry.id   AF-A0A5C1M8I4-F1
#
_cell.length_a   1.000
_cell.length_b   1.000
_cell.length_c   1.000
_cell.angle_alpha   90.00
_cell.angle_beta   90.00
_cell.angle_gamma   90.00
#
_symmetry.space_group_name_H-M   'P 1'
#
loop_
_entity.id
_entity.type
_entity.pdbx_description
1 polymer ?
#
loop_
_entity_poly.entity_id
_entity_poly.type
_entity_poly.pdbx_seq_one_letter_code
_entity_poly.pdbx_strand_id
1 'polypeptide(L)'
;MRWMHGAVVVFFIMLVAGCGDLTRPQDFNFTTQTGVAQNSTITSNTVTIVGNQFKAKVHIENGKYSIAGGTYTSDDGEIGLNQTLTLQHTSASTISTATTTTITVGGYTTTFTSVTSDTLTFATQTDVAVSTLLVSNTLTIPSTWATSAISISGGEYSIDGGTYTSTAGTIAPGQTLTVRHTSAAANSTSTVTTVTVGSNTITFTSTTIAATTYPTDSSGKIKVTSFGPYNATQDSSGNTTFQVTATITSDATVGVSVPVIIYWQAVDSSGNVIWPTAGGTTTVTDTITVTDSATRSFTHNYDVSGTLTTTVYSRIAKWTVTKVTSTL
;
A
#
# COMPACT_ATOMS: atom_id res chain seq x y z
N MET A 1 60.53 6.03 -88.75
CA MET A 1 59.51 7.08 -88.51
C MET A 1 58.29 6.38 -87.93
N ARG A 2 58.19 6.28 -86.59
CA ARG A 2 57.19 6.99 -85.75
C ARG A 2 55.86 7.19 -86.46
N TRP A 3 54.77 6.61 -85.98
CA TRP A 3 53.51 7.28 -85.60
C TRP A 3 52.68 6.33 -84.72
N MET A 4 51.92 6.93 -83.79
CA MET A 4 51.55 6.44 -82.47
C MET A 4 50.26 5.60 -82.41
N HIS A 5 50.17 4.85 -81.31
CA HIS A 5 49.00 4.12 -80.83
C HIS A 5 47.83 5.06 -80.52
N GLY A 6 46.61 4.61 -80.82
CA GLY A 6 45.37 5.18 -80.30
C GLY A 6 44.43 4.06 -79.87
N ALA A 7 44.79 3.32 -78.82
CA ALA A 7 43.84 2.44 -78.15
C ALA A 7 42.83 3.34 -77.43
N VAL A 8 41.59 3.35 -77.92
CA VAL A 8 40.46 3.98 -77.25
C VAL A 8 40.17 3.13 -76.02
N VAL A 9 40.76 3.53 -74.90
CA VAL A 9 40.35 3.05 -73.57
C VAL A 9 39.02 3.72 -73.30
N VAL A 10 37.93 2.96 -73.44
CA VAL A 10 36.62 3.37 -72.90
C VAL A 10 36.76 3.28 -71.39
N PHE A 11 37.20 4.38 -70.79
CA PHE A 11 37.24 4.54 -69.35
C PHE A 11 35.78 4.72 -68.89
N PHE A 12 35.15 3.64 -68.47
CA PHE A 12 33.86 3.70 -67.79
C PHE A 12 34.12 4.37 -66.44
N ILE A 13 34.04 5.70 -66.40
CA ILE A 13 33.97 6.46 -65.16
C ILE A 13 32.64 6.04 -64.55
N MET A 14 32.69 5.07 -63.64
CA MET A 14 31.62 4.83 -62.69
C MET A 14 31.55 6.10 -61.86
N LEU A 15 30.64 6.99 -62.26
CA LEU A 15 30.26 8.13 -61.46
C LEU A 15 29.76 7.53 -60.14
N VAL A 16 30.60 7.54 -59.11
CA VAL A 16 30.13 7.33 -57.74
C VAL A 16 29.36 8.61 -57.41
N ALA A 17 28.17 8.74 -58.00
CA ALA A 17 27.11 9.52 -57.39
C ALA A 17 27.08 9.06 -55.94
N GLY A 18 27.16 10.00 -54.99
CA GLY A 18 27.15 9.72 -53.57
C GLY A 18 26.02 8.76 -53.25
N CYS A 19 26.36 7.47 -53.24
CA CYS A 19 25.41 6.43 -52.96
C CYS A 19 25.29 6.51 -51.45
N GLY A 20 24.14 6.99 -50.96
CA GLY A 20 23.87 6.98 -49.52
C GLY A 20 24.26 5.62 -48.95
N ASP A 21 24.72 5.60 -47.69
CA ASP A 21 25.17 4.39 -47.02
C ASP A 21 24.23 3.22 -47.32
N LEU A 22 24.68 2.30 -48.19
CA LEU A 22 23.85 1.20 -48.71
C LEU A 22 23.61 0.10 -47.66
N THR A 23 24.27 0.24 -46.51
CA THR A 23 24.01 -0.57 -45.32
C THR A 23 23.00 0.08 -44.38
N ARG A 24 22.66 1.36 -44.59
CA ARG A 24 21.68 2.06 -43.76
C ARG A 24 20.25 1.72 -44.20
N PRO A 25 19.40 1.22 -43.28
CA PRO A 25 18.00 0.98 -43.59
C PRO A 25 17.18 2.28 -43.65
N GLN A 26 15.93 2.18 -44.08
CA GLN A 26 14.94 3.22 -43.80
C GLN A 26 14.69 3.29 -42.29
N ASP A 27 14.33 4.49 -41.82
CA ASP A 27 13.99 4.74 -40.42
C ASP A 27 12.86 3.82 -39.94
N PHE A 28 13.00 3.34 -38.72
CA PHE A 28 12.02 2.49 -38.06
C PHE A 28 11.96 2.82 -36.57
N ASN A 29 10.82 2.51 -35.94
CA ASN A 29 10.58 2.85 -34.55
C ASN A 29 10.02 1.67 -33.76
N PHE A 30 10.39 1.63 -32.48
CA PHE A 30 9.73 0.80 -31.49
C PHE A 30 8.74 1.66 -30.70
N THR A 31 7.59 1.08 -30.39
CA THR A 31 6.58 1.75 -29.56
C THR A 31 6.98 1.67 -28.10
N THR A 32 7.03 2.80 -27.40
CA THR A 32 7.18 2.83 -25.95
C THR A 32 6.04 2.05 -25.29
N GLN A 33 6.38 1.19 -24.32
CA GLN A 33 5.39 0.43 -23.55
C GLN A 33 5.30 0.99 -22.13
N THR A 34 4.13 1.49 -21.74
CA THR A 34 3.87 1.99 -20.38
C THR A 34 3.06 0.97 -19.58
N GLY A 35 3.08 1.08 -18.26
CA GLY A 35 2.27 0.21 -17.41
C GLY A 35 2.80 -1.22 -17.28
N VAL A 36 4.07 -1.47 -17.61
CA VAL A 36 4.62 -2.84 -17.53
C VAL A 36 4.91 -3.25 -16.08
N ALA A 37 4.97 -4.56 -15.80
CA ALA A 37 5.34 -5.05 -14.48
C ALA A 37 6.82 -4.77 -14.17
N GLN A 38 7.19 -4.55 -12.90
CA GLN A 38 8.57 -4.38 -12.46
C GLN A 38 9.40 -5.66 -12.66
N ASN A 39 10.72 -5.55 -12.89
CA ASN A 39 11.64 -6.69 -13.01
C ASN A 39 11.16 -7.79 -13.98
N SER A 40 10.44 -7.41 -15.03
CA SER A 40 9.85 -8.35 -15.97
C SER A 40 10.50 -8.21 -17.34
N THR A 41 10.56 -9.31 -18.08
CA THR A 41 11.10 -9.30 -19.42
C THR A 41 10.07 -8.71 -20.38
N ILE A 42 10.41 -7.58 -21.00
CA ILE A 42 9.55 -6.86 -21.94
C ILE A 42 10.09 -7.05 -23.35
N THR A 43 9.22 -7.40 -24.30
CA THR A 43 9.54 -7.52 -25.73
C THR A 43 8.83 -6.43 -26.52
N SER A 44 9.56 -5.77 -27.43
CA SER A 44 9.04 -4.71 -28.28
C SER A 44 8.04 -5.20 -29.33
N ASN A 45 7.43 -4.28 -30.08
CA ASN A 45 6.79 -4.62 -31.36
C ASN A 45 7.85 -5.17 -32.35
N THR A 46 7.40 -5.95 -33.32
CA THR A 46 8.22 -6.43 -34.44
C THR A 46 8.36 -5.34 -35.50
N VAL A 47 9.59 -5.09 -35.92
CA VAL A 47 9.92 -4.20 -37.05
C VAL A 47 10.46 -5.04 -38.21
N THR A 48 10.16 -4.67 -39.46
CA THR A 48 10.79 -5.25 -40.65
C THR A 48 11.80 -4.27 -41.22
N ILE A 49 13.04 -4.73 -41.43
CA ILE A 49 14.11 -3.89 -41.99
C ILE A 49 13.94 -3.79 -43.50
N VAL A 50 13.82 -2.57 -44.00
CA VAL A 50 13.66 -2.28 -45.43
C VAL A 50 14.63 -1.17 -45.88
N GLY A 51 14.87 -1.09 -47.18
CA GLY A 51 15.65 -0.01 -47.81
C GLY A 51 17.16 -0.17 -47.82
N ASN A 52 17.72 -1.11 -47.05
CA ASN A 52 19.13 -1.49 -47.17
C ASN A 52 19.36 -2.42 -48.38
N GLN A 53 20.47 -2.24 -49.09
CA GLN A 53 20.84 -3.11 -50.22
C GLN A 53 21.84 -4.21 -49.80
N PHE A 54 22.56 -4.00 -48.70
CA PHE A 54 23.47 -4.98 -48.10
C PHE A 54 23.13 -5.25 -46.64
N LYS A 55 23.73 -6.29 -46.06
CA LYS A 55 23.60 -6.57 -44.62
C LYS A 55 24.10 -5.38 -43.80
N ALA A 56 23.28 -4.94 -42.86
CA ALA A 56 23.55 -3.84 -41.95
C ALA A 56 24.11 -4.39 -40.63
N LYS A 57 25.16 -3.75 -40.08
CA LYS A 57 25.65 -4.10 -38.73
C LYS A 57 24.62 -3.73 -37.68
N VAL A 58 24.45 -4.59 -36.68
CA VAL A 58 23.55 -4.41 -35.54
C VAL A 58 24.38 -4.35 -34.26
N HIS A 59 24.18 -3.29 -33.49
CA HIS A 59 24.77 -3.10 -32.16
C HIS A 59 23.67 -2.70 -31.17
N ILE A 60 23.68 -3.26 -29.96
CA ILE A 60 22.67 -3.00 -28.94
C ILE A 60 23.30 -2.63 -27.59
N GLU A 61 22.66 -1.71 -26.89
CA GLU A 61 22.99 -1.34 -25.52
C GLU A 61 21.77 -1.52 -24.61
N ASN A 62 22.00 -2.01 -23.38
CA ASN A 62 20.97 -2.19 -22.36
C ASN A 62 19.79 -3.07 -22.80
N GLY A 63 20.06 -4.15 -23.53
CA GLY A 63 19.04 -5.11 -23.96
C GLY A 63 19.61 -6.24 -24.81
N LYS A 64 18.71 -7.01 -25.42
CA LYS A 64 18.98 -8.04 -26.41
C LYS A 64 18.10 -7.83 -27.64
N TYR A 65 18.55 -8.26 -28.81
CA TYR A 65 17.74 -8.28 -30.03
C TYR A 65 17.62 -9.70 -30.59
N SER A 66 16.56 -9.93 -31.36
CA SER A 66 16.36 -11.14 -32.16
C SER A 66 16.13 -10.75 -33.62
N ILE A 67 16.79 -11.47 -34.54
CA ILE A 67 16.62 -11.33 -35.98
C ILE A 67 15.82 -12.51 -36.50
N ALA A 68 14.77 -12.24 -37.28
CA ALA A 68 13.93 -13.26 -37.93
C ALA A 68 13.37 -14.33 -36.95
N GLY A 69 13.13 -13.95 -35.68
CA GLY A 69 12.63 -14.85 -34.64
C GLY A 69 13.70 -15.80 -34.05
N GLY A 70 14.98 -15.55 -34.29
CA GLY A 70 16.09 -16.29 -33.67
C GLY A 70 16.23 -16.05 -32.16
N THR A 71 17.30 -16.60 -31.56
CA THR A 71 17.61 -16.40 -30.15
C THR A 71 17.99 -14.95 -29.85
N TYR A 72 17.54 -14.42 -28.71
CA TYR A 72 17.92 -13.08 -28.26
C TYR A 72 19.39 -13.02 -27.83
N THR A 73 20.15 -12.09 -28.41
CA THR A 73 21.58 -11.85 -28.10
C THR A 73 21.87 -10.37 -27.87
N SER A 74 22.95 -10.09 -27.13
CA SER A 74 23.53 -8.75 -26.97
C SER A 74 24.80 -8.55 -27.80
N ASP A 75 25.29 -9.60 -28.47
CA ASP A 75 26.50 -9.53 -29.28
C ASP A 75 26.24 -8.79 -30.60
N ASP A 76 27.28 -8.16 -31.15
CA ASP A 76 27.22 -7.54 -32.48
C ASP A 76 26.80 -8.57 -33.54
N GLY A 77 26.00 -8.12 -34.50
CA GLY A 77 25.48 -8.97 -35.57
C GLY A 77 25.23 -8.24 -36.87
N GLU A 78 24.56 -8.92 -37.80
CA GLU A 78 24.20 -8.38 -39.10
C GLU A 78 22.76 -8.73 -39.46
N ILE A 79 22.01 -7.75 -39.99
CA ILE A 79 20.62 -7.91 -40.45
C ILE A 79 20.51 -7.56 -41.94
N GLY A 80 19.85 -8.44 -42.70
CA GLY A 80 19.59 -8.28 -44.13
C GLY A 80 18.21 -7.67 -44.42
N LEU A 81 18.03 -7.28 -45.68
CA LEU A 81 16.75 -6.77 -46.19
C LEU A 81 15.60 -7.75 -45.92
N ASN A 82 14.45 -7.20 -45.53
CA ASN A 82 13.20 -7.91 -45.20
C ASN A 82 13.26 -8.85 -43.98
N GLN A 83 14.34 -8.83 -43.21
CA GLN A 83 14.36 -9.54 -41.93
C GLN A 83 13.63 -8.76 -40.84
N THR A 84 13.04 -9.47 -39.90
CA THR A 84 12.36 -8.87 -38.75
C THR A 84 13.33 -8.68 -37.58
N LEU A 85 13.05 -7.66 -36.77
CA LEU A 85 13.81 -7.28 -35.59
C LEU A 85 12.85 -7.09 -34.41
N THR A 86 13.15 -7.73 -33.29
CA THR A 86 12.50 -7.47 -31.98
C THR A 86 13.56 -7.23 -30.92
N LEU A 87 13.25 -6.37 -29.95
CA LEU A 87 14.11 -6.04 -28.82
C LEU A 87 13.53 -6.60 -27.52
N GLN A 88 14.41 -6.90 -26.56
CA GLN A 88 14.04 -7.38 -25.25
C GLN A 88 14.92 -6.76 -24.16
N HIS A 89 14.33 -6.35 -23.05
CA HIS A 89 15.05 -5.98 -21.83
C HIS A 89 14.30 -6.41 -20.58
N THR A 90 14.92 -6.21 -19.41
CA THR A 90 14.24 -6.30 -18.11
C THR A 90 13.78 -4.90 -17.69
N SER A 91 12.49 -4.73 -17.39
CA SER A 91 11.94 -3.46 -16.89
C SER A 91 12.52 -3.05 -15.54
N ALA A 92 12.36 -1.77 -15.19
CA ALA A 92 12.85 -1.20 -13.94
C ALA A 92 12.33 -1.93 -12.69
N SER A 93 13.11 -1.87 -11.61
CA SER A 93 12.72 -2.42 -10.30
C SER A 93 11.82 -1.48 -9.50
N THR A 94 11.74 -0.21 -9.90
CA THR A 94 10.96 0.85 -9.26
C THR A 94 9.75 1.23 -10.12
N ILE A 95 8.73 1.83 -9.49
CA ILE A 95 7.48 2.24 -10.12
C ILE A 95 7.68 3.47 -11.02
N SER A 96 6.83 3.64 -12.01
CA SER A 96 6.82 4.83 -12.89
C SER A 96 8.21 5.17 -13.48
N THR A 97 9.06 4.14 -13.66
CA THR A 97 10.47 4.28 -14.01
C THR A 97 10.72 3.71 -15.39
N ALA A 98 11.44 4.47 -16.22
CA ALA A 98 11.76 4.06 -17.58
C ALA A 98 13.01 3.16 -17.63
N THR A 99 12.96 2.12 -18.47
CA THR A 99 14.12 1.38 -18.95
C THR A 99 14.22 1.55 -20.47
N THR A 100 15.38 1.95 -20.96
CA THR A 100 15.60 2.23 -22.39
C THR A 100 16.71 1.35 -22.94
N THR A 101 16.39 0.65 -24.03
CA THR A 101 17.34 -0.08 -24.87
C THR A 101 17.63 0.76 -26.11
N THR A 102 18.90 0.91 -26.44
CA THR A 102 19.34 1.62 -27.66
C THR A 102 19.82 0.60 -28.67
N ILE A 103 19.34 0.71 -29.92
CA ILE A 103 19.76 -0.15 -31.02
C ILE A 103 20.32 0.70 -32.15
N THR A 104 21.43 0.27 -32.73
CA THR A 104 22.00 0.87 -33.94
C THR A 104 22.04 -0.17 -35.04
N VAL A 105 21.45 0.15 -36.20
CA VAL A 105 21.41 -0.70 -37.39
C VAL A 105 21.93 0.10 -38.59
N GLY A 106 23.06 -0.31 -39.15
CA GLY A 106 23.64 0.36 -40.34
C GLY A 106 23.85 1.86 -40.17
N GLY A 107 24.22 2.29 -38.96
CA GLY A 107 24.40 3.71 -38.61
C GLY A 107 23.12 4.48 -38.25
N TYR A 108 21.94 3.85 -38.34
CA TYR A 108 20.70 4.42 -37.81
C TYR A 108 20.48 3.97 -36.36
N THR A 109 20.30 4.94 -35.45
CA THR A 109 20.09 4.68 -34.02
C THR A 109 18.68 5.03 -33.60
N THR A 110 18.01 4.11 -32.89
CA THR A 110 16.69 4.32 -32.29
C THR A 110 16.60 3.62 -30.94
N THR A 111 15.51 3.82 -30.22
CA THR A 111 15.33 3.29 -28.86
C THR A 111 14.03 2.51 -28.71
N PHE A 112 14.04 1.60 -27.74
CA PHE A 112 12.85 0.98 -27.18
C PHE A 112 12.81 1.27 -25.68
N THR A 113 11.73 1.90 -25.23
CA THR A 113 11.54 2.24 -23.82
C THR A 113 10.35 1.48 -23.24
N SER A 114 10.52 0.91 -22.05
CA SER A 114 9.40 0.51 -21.20
C SER A 114 9.33 1.39 -19.96
N VAL A 115 8.13 1.62 -19.44
CA VAL A 115 7.88 2.37 -18.21
C VAL A 115 7.02 1.50 -17.31
N THR A 116 7.52 1.21 -16.11
CA THR A 116 6.79 0.42 -15.12
C THR A 116 5.50 1.11 -14.71
N SER A 117 4.47 0.32 -14.41
CA SER A 117 3.18 0.84 -13.95
C SER A 117 3.31 1.66 -12.67
N ASP A 118 2.36 2.58 -12.49
CA ASP A 118 2.03 3.09 -11.15
C ASP A 118 1.61 1.94 -10.24
N THR A 119 1.78 2.15 -8.93
CA THR A 119 1.63 1.11 -7.92
C THR A 119 0.20 0.57 -7.82
N LEU A 120 0.09 -0.75 -7.91
CA LEU A 120 -1.03 -1.47 -7.33
C LEU A 120 -0.95 -1.32 -5.80
N THR A 121 -1.95 -0.70 -5.18
CA THR A 121 -1.98 -0.46 -3.73
C THR A 121 -3.35 -0.74 -3.13
N PHE A 122 -3.37 -1.47 -2.02
CA PHE A 122 -4.56 -1.55 -1.20
C PHE A 122 -4.64 -0.34 -0.27
N ALA A 123 -5.84 0.20 -0.08
CA ALA A 123 -6.10 1.20 0.94
C ALA A 123 -5.94 0.58 2.33
N THR A 124 -5.26 1.29 3.22
CA THR A 124 -5.19 0.90 4.63
C THR A 124 -6.55 1.11 5.30
N GLN A 125 -6.89 0.24 6.25
CA GLN A 125 -8.11 0.36 7.04
C GLN A 125 -7.76 0.64 8.51
N THR A 126 -8.14 1.81 9.02
CA THR A 126 -7.91 2.19 10.42
C THR A 126 -9.22 2.13 11.21
N ASP A 127 -9.09 2.09 12.54
CA ASP A 127 -10.22 2.09 13.48
C ASP A 127 -11.24 0.97 13.22
N VAL A 128 -10.73 -0.19 12.76
CA VAL A 128 -11.54 -1.39 12.55
C VAL A 128 -11.80 -2.11 13.88
N ALA A 129 -12.94 -2.80 13.99
CA ALA A 129 -13.18 -3.67 15.14
C ALA A 129 -12.12 -4.78 15.23
N VAL A 130 -11.84 -5.25 16.44
CA VAL A 130 -10.93 -6.37 16.70
C VAL A 130 -11.52 -7.69 16.17
N SER A 131 -10.68 -8.67 15.85
CA SER A 131 -11.08 -10.03 15.43
C SER A 131 -12.16 -10.07 14.34
N THR A 132 -12.13 -9.12 13.40
CA THR A 132 -13.15 -8.94 12.37
C THR A 132 -12.58 -9.28 11.00
N LEU A 133 -13.33 -10.00 10.17
CA LEU A 133 -12.94 -10.29 8.80
C LEU A 133 -13.07 -9.01 7.95
N LEU A 134 -11.97 -8.61 7.30
CA LEU A 134 -11.88 -7.41 6.49
C LEU A 134 -11.48 -7.77 5.06
N VAL A 135 -12.09 -7.09 4.09
CA VAL A 135 -11.78 -7.22 2.67
C VAL A 135 -11.22 -5.88 2.17
N SER A 136 -10.18 -5.95 1.35
CA SER A 136 -9.54 -4.78 0.73
C SER A 136 -10.43 -4.12 -0.34
N ASN A 137 -10.00 -2.98 -0.86
CA ASN A 137 -10.48 -2.52 -2.16
C ASN A 137 -10.06 -3.50 -3.28
N THR A 138 -10.75 -3.43 -4.41
CA THR A 138 -10.43 -4.22 -5.61
C THR A 138 -9.32 -3.56 -6.41
N LEU A 139 -8.33 -4.35 -6.80
CA LEU A 139 -7.30 -3.98 -7.76
C LEU A 139 -7.60 -4.62 -9.10
N THR A 140 -7.25 -3.94 -10.19
CA THR A 140 -7.29 -4.51 -11.54
C THR A 140 -5.86 -4.70 -12.02
N ILE A 141 -5.50 -5.92 -12.40
CA ILE A 141 -4.17 -6.21 -12.96
C ILE A 141 -4.05 -5.53 -14.32
N PRO A 142 -3.02 -4.71 -14.58
CA PRO A 142 -2.88 -4.01 -15.86
C PRO A 142 -2.91 -4.99 -17.05
N SER A 143 -3.62 -4.62 -18.11
CA SER A 143 -3.74 -5.44 -19.33
C SER A 143 -2.42 -5.64 -20.08
N THR A 144 -1.42 -4.81 -19.78
CA THR A 144 -0.06 -4.83 -20.31
C THR A 144 0.84 -5.84 -19.61
N TRP A 145 0.40 -6.45 -18.51
CA TRP A 145 1.18 -7.45 -17.80
C TRP A 145 1.14 -8.79 -18.55
N ALA A 146 2.02 -9.71 -18.16
CA ALA A 146 1.90 -11.11 -18.53
C ALA A 146 1.20 -11.89 -17.41
N THR A 147 0.64 -13.05 -17.73
CA THR A 147 0.14 -13.97 -16.70
C THR A 147 1.25 -14.28 -15.71
N SER A 148 0.97 -14.06 -14.43
CA SER A 148 1.98 -14.08 -13.37
C SER A 148 1.58 -15.05 -12.26
N ALA A 149 2.57 -15.66 -11.61
CA ALA A 149 2.33 -16.42 -10.38
C ALA A 149 1.82 -15.49 -9.28
N ILE A 150 0.89 -15.97 -8.46
CA ILE A 150 0.37 -15.24 -7.29
C ILE A 150 0.54 -16.09 -6.03
N SER A 151 0.98 -15.46 -4.95
CA SER A 151 1.07 -16.05 -3.61
C SER A 151 0.71 -15.02 -2.56
N ILE A 152 0.33 -15.47 -1.36
CA ILE A 152 -0.08 -14.59 -0.27
C ILE A 152 0.42 -15.11 1.08
N SER A 153 0.69 -14.18 2.00
CA SER A 153 1.01 -14.46 3.40
C SER A 153 0.16 -13.56 4.31
N GLY A 154 -0.30 -14.10 5.44
CA GLY A 154 -1.10 -13.37 6.42
C GLY A 154 -2.55 -13.09 6.00
N GLY A 155 -3.09 -13.82 5.02
CA GLY A 155 -4.47 -13.65 4.54
C GLY A 155 -4.82 -14.59 3.39
N GLU A 156 -5.91 -14.27 2.69
CA GLU A 156 -6.38 -14.99 1.50
C GLU A 156 -6.66 -14.00 0.36
N TYR A 157 -6.50 -14.42 -0.90
CA TYR A 157 -6.86 -13.63 -2.07
C TYR A 157 -8.02 -14.25 -2.83
N SER A 158 -8.75 -13.41 -3.58
CA SER A 158 -9.76 -13.81 -4.56
C SER A 158 -9.48 -13.13 -5.89
N ILE A 159 -9.59 -13.90 -6.97
CA ILE A 159 -9.46 -13.45 -8.36
C ILE A 159 -10.85 -13.42 -8.99
N ASP A 160 -11.22 -12.32 -9.63
CA ASP A 160 -12.52 -12.14 -10.31
C ASP A 160 -13.75 -12.47 -9.45
N GLY A 161 -13.66 -12.22 -8.14
CA GLY A 161 -14.73 -12.52 -7.19
C GLY A 161 -14.93 -14.02 -6.90
N GLY A 162 -13.97 -14.86 -7.27
CA GLY A 162 -13.95 -16.28 -6.93
C GLY A 162 -13.79 -16.57 -5.42
N THR A 163 -13.67 -17.84 -5.07
CA THR A 163 -13.43 -18.25 -3.68
C THR A 163 -12.09 -17.76 -3.18
N TYR A 164 -12.05 -17.22 -1.95
CA TYR A 164 -10.81 -16.85 -1.31
C TYR A 164 -9.93 -18.07 -1.02
N THR A 165 -8.63 -17.94 -1.26
CA THR A 165 -7.64 -18.99 -1.02
C THR A 165 -6.28 -18.40 -0.62
N SER A 166 -5.48 -19.17 0.09
CA SER A 166 -4.07 -18.87 0.39
C SER A 166 -3.10 -19.72 -0.45
N THR A 167 -3.62 -20.63 -1.27
CA THR A 167 -2.79 -21.51 -2.11
C THR A 167 -2.17 -20.71 -3.26
N ALA A 168 -0.93 -21.01 -3.64
CA ALA A 168 -0.29 -20.39 -4.80
C ALA A 168 -1.09 -20.67 -6.09
N GLY A 169 -1.12 -19.69 -6.99
CA GLY A 169 -1.88 -19.77 -8.24
C GLY A 169 -1.30 -18.90 -9.34
N THR A 170 -2.14 -18.55 -10.31
CA THR A 170 -1.79 -17.62 -11.39
C THR A 170 -2.89 -16.58 -11.55
N ILE A 171 -2.49 -15.35 -11.89
CA ILE A 171 -3.40 -14.26 -12.23
C ILE A 171 -3.04 -13.68 -13.59
N ALA A 172 -4.04 -13.50 -14.43
CA ALA A 172 -3.93 -13.03 -15.80
C ALA A 172 -4.15 -11.50 -15.89
N PRO A 173 -3.67 -10.87 -16.97
CA PRO A 173 -3.89 -9.44 -17.21
C PRO A 173 -5.39 -9.12 -17.30
N GLY A 174 -5.79 -7.96 -16.77
CA GLY A 174 -7.19 -7.52 -16.73
C GLY A 174 -8.05 -8.15 -15.64
N GLN A 175 -7.58 -9.21 -14.96
CA GLN A 175 -8.31 -9.79 -13.84
C GLN A 175 -8.31 -8.87 -12.63
N THR A 176 -9.31 -9.03 -11.79
CA THR A 176 -9.46 -8.30 -10.53
C THR A 176 -8.93 -9.09 -9.36
N LEU A 177 -8.36 -8.39 -8.38
CA LEU A 177 -7.77 -8.96 -7.18
C LEU A 177 -8.35 -8.27 -5.94
N THR A 178 -8.83 -9.06 -4.99
CA THR A 178 -9.10 -8.61 -3.62
C THR A 178 -8.37 -9.52 -2.64
N VAL A 179 -8.00 -8.98 -1.48
CA VAL A 179 -7.45 -9.76 -0.38
C VAL A 179 -8.30 -9.58 0.86
N ARG A 180 -8.24 -10.55 1.77
CA ARG A 180 -8.89 -10.47 3.07
C ARG A 180 -8.02 -11.04 4.17
N HIS A 181 -8.25 -10.54 5.38
CA HIS A 181 -7.69 -11.08 6.61
C HIS A 181 -8.64 -10.86 7.79
N THR A 182 -8.30 -11.45 8.94
CA THR A 182 -8.94 -11.10 10.21
C THR A 182 -8.09 -10.05 10.92
N SER A 183 -8.69 -8.94 11.36
CA SER A 183 -8.01 -7.90 12.13
C SER A 183 -7.47 -8.43 13.47
N ALA A 184 -6.53 -7.71 14.06
CA ALA A 184 -5.90 -8.12 15.31
C ALA A 184 -6.92 -8.30 16.46
N ALA A 185 -6.61 -9.19 17.40
CA ALA A 185 -7.43 -9.43 18.58
C ALA A 185 -7.27 -8.34 19.66
N ALA A 186 -6.18 -7.56 19.60
CA ALA A 186 -5.89 -6.48 20.52
C ALA A 186 -6.12 -5.12 19.84
N ASN A 187 -6.51 -4.12 20.64
CA ASN A 187 -6.63 -2.74 20.20
C ASN A 187 -5.28 -2.14 19.77
N SER A 188 -5.31 -1.03 19.03
CA SER A 188 -4.13 -0.32 18.52
C SER A 188 -3.11 -1.23 17.79
N THR A 189 -3.53 -2.40 17.30
CA THR A 189 -2.63 -3.40 16.72
C THR A 189 -2.90 -3.53 15.23
N SER A 190 -1.82 -3.62 14.44
CA SER A 190 -1.92 -3.76 12.99
C SER A 190 -1.84 -5.22 12.55
N THR A 191 -2.63 -5.58 11.55
CA THR A 191 -2.52 -6.85 10.80
C THR A 191 -2.13 -6.54 9.37
N VAL A 192 -1.14 -7.24 8.84
CA VAL A 192 -0.62 -7.04 7.48
C VAL A 192 -0.77 -8.33 6.69
N THR A 193 -1.38 -8.21 5.51
CA THR A 193 -1.40 -9.26 4.49
C THR A 193 -0.52 -8.82 3.34
N THR A 194 0.34 -9.71 2.88
CA THR A 194 1.27 -9.45 1.78
C THR A 194 0.95 -10.39 0.64
N VAL A 195 0.54 -9.85 -0.51
CA VAL A 195 0.33 -10.61 -1.75
C VAL A 195 1.46 -10.30 -2.71
N THR A 196 1.98 -11.34 -3.37
CA THR A 196 3.00 -11.21 -4.41
C THR A 196 2.38 -11.63 -5.74
N VAL A 197 2.46 -10.76 -6.75
CA VAL A 197 2.04 -11.00 -8.13
C VAL A 197 3.26 -10.90 -9.05
N GLY A 198 3.78 -12.04 -9.48
CA GLY A 198 5.07 -12.13 -10.16
C GLY A 198 6.19 -11.64 -9.24
N SER A 199 6.81 -10.53 -9.62
CA SER A 199 7.86 -9.83 -8.86
C SER A 199 7.31 -8.71 -7.95
N ASN A 200 6.01 -8.44 -8.00
CA ASN A 200 5.39 -7.29 -7.35
C ASN A 200 4.82 -7.67 -5.98
N THR A 201 5.27 -6.99 -4.93
CA THR A 201 4.75 -7.19 -3.57
C THR A 201 3.80 -6.06 -3.21
N ILE A 202 2.58 -6.40 -2.79
CA ILE A 202 1.51 -5.46 -2.44
C ILE A 202 1.01 -5.82 -1.04
N THR A 203 0.84 -4.82 -0.18
CA THR A 203 0.39 -5.02 1.20
C THR A 203 -1.00 -4.46 1.44
N PHE A 204 -1.80 -5.17 2.24
CA PHE A 204 -3.05 -4.71 2.82
C PHE A 204 -2.88 -4.67 4.34
N THR A 205 -3.07 -3.49 4.93
CA THR A 205 -2.89 -3.27 6.37
C THR A 205 -4.21 -2.81 6.98
N SER A 206 -4.60 -3.46 8.08
CA SER A 206 -5.64 -2.96 8.97
C SER A 206 -5.07 -2.64 10.35
N THR A 207 -5.59 -1.59 10.99
CA THR A 207 -5.24 -1.19 12.36
C THR A 207 -6.52 -1.09 13.17
N THR A 208 -6.63 -1.90 14.23
CA THR A 208 -7.80 -1.93 15.09
C THR A 208 -8.00 -0.63 15.85
N ILE A 209 -9.24 -0.33 16.28
CA ILE A 209 -9.57 0.81 17.13
C ILE A 209 -8.57 0.98 18.27
N ALA A 210 -8.26 2.23 18.60
CA ALA A 210 -7.34 2.55 19.66
C ALA A 210 -7.77 1.96 21.01
N ALA A 211 -6.79 1.53 21.82
CA ALA A 211 -7.06 1.11 23.19
C ALA A 211 -7.55 2.32 23.98
N THR A 212 -8.61 2.13 24.79
CA THR A 212 -8.99 3.17 25.75
C THR A 212 -7.94 3.20 26.85
N THR A 213 -7.26 4.34 26.99
CA THR A 213 -6.31 4.57 28.08
C THR A 213 -6.96 5.41 29.16
N TYR A 214 -6.64 5.10 30.41
CA TYR A 214 -7.02 5.91 31.55
C TYR A 214 -5.77 6.38 32.30
N PRO A 215 -5.82 7.54 32.98
CA PRO A 215 -4.73 8.00 33.81
C PRO A 215 -4.39 7.00 34.91
N THR A 216 -3.11 6.97 35.29
CA THR A 216 -2.59 6.26 36.46
C THR A 216 -2.24 7.30 37.53
N ASP A 217 -2.25 6.89 38.80
CA ASP A 217 -1.75 7.74 39.87
C ASP A 217 -0.24 8.04 39.76
N SER A 218 0.25 8.98 40.55
CA SER A 218 1.68 9.37 40.55
C SER A 218 2.63 8.23 40.95
N SER A 219 2.14 7.21 41.65
CA SER A 219 2.94 6.05 42.05
C SER A 219 3.07 5.00 40.93
N GLY A 220 2.20 5.03 39.92
CA GLY A 220 2.14 4.00 38.87
C GLY A 220 1.39 2.72 39.28
N LYS A 221 0.98 2.61 40.54
CA LYS A 221 0.43 1.38 41.15
C LYS A 221 -1.08 1.31 41.11
N ILE A 222 -1.77 2.44 40.95
CA ILE A 222 -3.23 2.52 40.88
C ILE A 222 -3.64 2.90 39.46
N LYS A 223 -4.18 1.93 38.72
CA LYS A 223 -4.60 2.12 37.31
C LYS A 223 -6.09 1.94 37.17
N VAL A 224 -6.76 2.90 36.55
CA VAL A 224 -8.14 2.72 36.08
C VAL A 224 -8.09 1.88 34.80
N THR A 225 -8.92 0.86 34.70
CA THR A 225 -8.98 -0.09 33.58
C THR A 225 -10.32 -0.05 32.85
N SER A 226 -11.36 0.45 33.51
CA SER A 226 -12.62 0.83 32.88
C SER A 226 -13.25 1.99 33.65
N PHE A 227 -13.99 2.83 32.95
CA PHE A 227 -14.76 3.93 33.53
C PHE A 227 -15.95 4.24 32.63
N GLY A 228 -17.15 4.30 33.21
CA GLY A 228 -18.35 4.66 32.47
C GLY A 228 -19.62 4.65 33.32
N PRO A 229 -20.74 5.13 32.77
CA PRO A 229 -22.01 5.13 33.47
C PRO A 229 -22.53 3.69 33.59
N TYR A 230 -23.24 3.44 34.69
CA TYR A 230 -23.92 2.20 34.99
C TYR A 230 -25.37 2.54 35.39
N ASN A 231 -26.34 1.77 34.92
CA ASN A 231 -27.77 1.93 35.24
C ASN A 231 -28.30 3.37 35.13
N ALA A 232 -28.29 3.95 33.93
CA ALA A 232 -28.95 5.22 33.68
C ALA A 232 -30.47 5.04 33.61
N THR A 233 -31.21 5.77 34.44
CA THR A 233 -32.68 5.77 34.49
C THR A 233 -33.23 7.18 34.30
N GLN A 234 -34.34 7.29 33.59
CA GLN A 234 -35.05 8.55 33.39
C GLN A 234 -36.25 8.64 34.34
N ASP A 235 -36.41 9.75 35.04
CA ASP A 235 -37.62 10.02 35.83
C ASP A 235 -38.75 10.62 34.97
N SER A 236 -39.97 10.66 35.51
CA SER A 236 -41.14 11.22 34.84
C SER A 236 -41.05 12.72 34.57
N SER A 237 -40.04 13.41 35.12
CA SER A 237 -39.76 14.83 34.92
C SER A 237 -38.70 15.09 33.83
N GLY A 238 -38.16 14.03 33.20
CA GLY A 238 -37.15 14.15 32.16
C GLY A 238 -35.72 14.35 32.67
N ASN A 239 -35.44 14.06 33.95
CA ASN A 239 -34.08 14.02 34.49
C ASN A 239 -33.50 12.61 34.32
N THR A 240 -32.21 12.53 34.02
CA THR A 240 -31.48 11.25 34.00
C THR A 240 -30.68 11.11 35.27
N THR A 241 -30.90 10.03 36.01
CA THR A 241 -30.02 9.57 37.08
C THR A 241 -29.16 8.43 36.54
N PHE A 242 -27.87 8.40 36.89
CA PHE A 242 -26.97 7.32 36.51
C PHE A 242 -25.95 7.11 37.63
N GLN A 243 -25.42 5.89 37.73
CA GLN A 243 -24.25 5.61 38.53
C GLN A 243 -23.02 5.64 37.62
N VAL A 244 -21.83 5.71 38.20
CA VAL A 244 -20.58 5.55 37.46
C VAL A 244 -19.85 4.36 38.04
N THR A 245 -19.27 3.52 37.19
CA THR A 245 -18.43 2.41 37.62
C THR A 245 -17.02 2.64 37.12
N ALA A 246 -16.05 2.48 38.02
CA ALA A 246 -14.64 2.46 37.69
C ALA A 246 -14.03 1.11 38.10
N THR A 247 -13.30 0.45 37.21
CA THR A 247 -12.49 -0.73 37.59
C THR A 247 -11.06 -0.30 37.80
N ILE A 248 -10.46 -0.69 38.92
CA ILE A 248 -9.10 -0.28 39.29
C ILE A 248 -8.24 -1.53 39.53
N THR A 249 -7.03 -1.53 39.01
CA THR A 249 -6.00 -2.50 39.42
C THR A 249 -5.03 -1.82 40.37
N SER A 250 -4.77 -2.45 41.53
CA SER A 250 -3.80 -1.99 42.51
C SER A 250 -2.64 -2.98 42.69
N ASP A 251 -1.43 -2.45 42.72
CA ASP A 251 -0.22 -3.12 43.22
C ASP A 251 0.23 -2.48 44.56
N ALA A 252 -0.75 -2.02 45.35
CA ALA A 252 -0.53 -1.48 46.69
C ALA A 252 -0.27 -2.63 47.66
N THR A 253 0.61 -2.46 48.65
CA THR A 253 0.95 -3.51 49.64
C THR A 253 -0.29 -4.07 50.35
N VAL A 254 -0.35 -5.39 50.53
CA VAL A 254 -1.48 -6.09 51.18
C VAL A 254 -1.78 -5.49 52.56
N GLY A 255 -3.05 -5.20 52.83
CA GLY A 255 -3.52 -4.69 54.13
C GLY A 255 -3.44 -3.17 54.30
N VAL A 256 -3.04 -2.42 53.26
CA VAL A 256 -3.06 -0.95 53.27
C VAL A 256 -4.35 -0.45 52.62
N SER A 257 -5.13 0.32 53.37
CA SER A 257 -6.30 1.04 52.86
C SER A 257 -5.84 2.33 52.17
N VAL A 258 -5.97 2.40 50.84
CA VAL A 258 -5.56 3.58 50.06
C VAL A 258 -6.80 4.28 49.51
N PRO A 259 -7.08 5.54 49.89
CA PRO A 259 -8.05 6.37 49.20
C PRO A 259 -7.52 6.75 47.81
N VAL A 260 -8.29 6.40 46.78
CA VAL A 260 -8.04 6.76 45.38
C VAL A 260 -9.07 7.80 44.98
N ILE A 261 -8.60 8.93 44.46
CA ILE A 261 -9.47 9.97 43.90
C ILE A 261 -9.42 9.89 42.38
N ILE A 262 -10.57 9.66 41.75
CA ILE A 262 -10.74 9.67 40.29
C ILE A 262 -11.38 10.98 39.89
N TYR A 263 -10.70 11.73 39.03
CA TYR A 263 -11.18 12.95 38.42
C TYR A 263 -11.74 12.62 37.03
N TRP A 264 -12.97 13.02 36.73
CA TRP A 264 -13.60 12.70 35.44
C TRP A 264 -14.52 13.80 34.92
N GLN A 265 -14.83 13.71 33.63
CA GLN A 265 -15.73 14.61 32.89
C GLN A 265 -16.48 13.87 31.79
N ALA A 266 -17.65 14.38 31.39
CA ALA A 266 -18.38 13.91 30.22
C ALA A 266 -18.20 14.89 29.06
N VAL A 267 -17.93 14.39 27.86
CA VAL A 267 -17.71 15.21 26.65
C VAL A 267 -18.67 14.85 25.53
N ASP A 268 -19.00 15.85 24.70
CA ASP A 268 -19.72 15.62 23.44
C ASP A 268 -18.80 15.06 22.34
N SER A 269 -19.38 14.77 21.16
CA SER A 269 -18.65 14.23 20.01
C SER A 269 -17.53 15.13 19.49
N SER A 270 -17.57 16.42 19.83
CA SER A 270 -16.56 17.42 19.47
C SER A 270 -15.48 17.55 20.54
N GLY A 271 -15.56 16.80 21.65
CA GLY A 271 -14.62 16.83 22.76
C GLY A 271 -14.90 17.93 23.78
N ASN A 272 -16.01 18.66 23.67
CA ASN A 272 -16.35 19.71 24.63
C ASN A 272 -16.90 19.11 25.91
N VAL A 273 -16.45 19.62 27.06
CA VAL A 273 -17.00 19.23 28.37
C VAL A 273 -18.44 19.69 28.47
N ILE A 274 -19.34 18.73 28.61
CA ILE A 274 -20.78 18.96 28.81
C ILE A 274 -21.18 18.67 30.25
N TRP A 275 -20.32 18.01 31.03
CA TRP A 275 -20.51 17.88 32.47
C TRP A 275 -19.19 17.74 33.26
N PRO A 276 -19.07 18.43 34.41
CA PRO A 276 -20.07 19.31 35.04
C PRO A 276 -20.07 20.72 34.46
N THR A 277 -21.27 21.22 34.16
CA THR A 277 -21.61 22.57 33.66
C THR A 277 -20.84 23.11 32.44
N ALA A 278 -21.56 23.41 31.36
CA ALA A 278 -21.04 24.15 30.22
C ALA A 278 -20.45 25.50 30.66
N GLY A 279 -19.12 25.66 30.58
CA GLY A 279 -18.43 26.94 30.77
C GLY A 279 -17.60 27.12 32.04
N GLY A 280 -17.44 26.09 32.90
CA GLY A 280 -16.53 26.16 34.05
C GLY A 280 -15.81 24.84 34.30
N THR A 281 -14.51 24.90 34.61
CA THR A 281 -13.72 23.71 34.99
C THR A 281 -14.19 23.22 36.35
N THR A 282 -15.17 22.33 36.36
CA THR A 282 -15.56 21.61 37.56
C THR A 282 -15.12 20.17 37.36
N THR A 283 -14.32 19.65 38.27
CA THR A 283 -13.84 18.26 38.19
C THR A 283 -14.62 17.44 39.19
N VAL A 284 -15.15 16.29 38.76
CA VAL A 284 -15.84 15.40 39.69
C VAL A 284 -14.85 14.43 40.25
N THR A 285 -14.74 14.47 41.57
CA THR A 285 -13.90 13.60 42.36
C THR A 285 -14.75 12.47 42.92
N ASP A 286 -14.32 11.25 42.69
CA ASP A 286 -14.85 10.07 43.36
C ASP A 286 -13.76 9.46 44.24
N THR A 287 -14.10 8.99 45.44
CA THR A 287 -13.14 8.37 46.38
C THR A 287 -13.42 6.89 46.56
N ILE A 288 -12.44 6.06 46.20
CA ILE A 288 -12.52 4.60 46.31
C ILE A 288 -11.44 4.10 47.27
N THR A 289 -11.79 3.16 48.15
CA THR A 289 -10.83 2.53 49.05
C THR A 289 -10.38 1.18 48.51
N VAL A 290 -9.08 1.06 48.22
CA VAL A 290 -8.45 -0.21 47.86
C VAL A 290 -7.95 -0.90 49.13
N THR A 291 -8.23 -2.20 49.31
CA THR A 291 -7.92 -2.95 50.54
C THR A 291 -6.85 -4.03 50.39
N ASP A 292 -6.42 -4.38 49.17
CA ASP A 292 -5.39 -5.41 48.92
C ASP A 292 -4.61 -5.23 47.59
N SER A 293 -3.55 -6.03 47.45
CA SER A 293 -2.74 -6.20 46.23
C SER A 293 -3.43 -7.15 45.24
N ALA A 294 -4.62 -6.79 44.75
CA ALA A 294 -5.34 -7.59 43.77
C ALA A 294 -6.06 -6.73 42.73
N THR A 295 -6.34 -7.31 41.56
CA THR A 295 -7.28 -6.71 40.61
C THR A 295 -8.67 -6.77 41.21
N ARG A 296 -9.24 -5.62 41.59
CA ARG A 296 -10.58 -5.54 42.18
C ARG A 296 -11.42 -4.50 41.47
N SER A 297 -12.64 -4.89 41.11
CA SER A 297 -13.64 -3.91 40.66
C SER A 297 -14.21 -3.20 41.87
N PHE A 298 -14.10 -1.88 41.90
CA PHE A 298 -14.67 -1.05 42.96
C PHE A 298 -15.81 -0.24 42.37
N THR A 299 -17.05 -0.67 42.60
CA THR A 299 -18.21 0.11 42.20
C THR A 299 -18.51 1.15 43.28
N HIS A 300 -18.41 2.43 42.94
CA HIS A 300 -18.89 3.52 43.78
C HIS A 300 -20.16 4.11 43.17
N ASN A 301 -21.25 4.10 43.92
CA ASN A 301 -22.52 4.62 43.42
C ASN A 301 -22.52 6.14 43.56
N TYR A 302 -22.13 6.85 42.51
CA TYR A 302 -22.30 8.29 42.47
C TYR A 302 -23.75 8.63 42.15
N ASP A 303 -24.49 9.24 43.09
CA ASP A 303 -25.83 9.76 42.82
C ASP A 303 -25.73 11.21 42.33
N VAL A 304 -25.88 11.39 41.03
CA VAL A 304 -26.01 12.70 40.36
C VAL A 304 -27.44 13.24 40.39
N SER A 305 -28.35 12.60 41.14
CA SER A 305 -29.78 12.92 41.24
C SER A 305 -30.06 14.41 41.11
N GLY A 306 -30.79 14.80 40.06
CA GLY A 306 -31.27 16.17 39.84
C GLY A 306 -30.35 17.11 39.04
N THR A 307 -29.20 16.66 38.51
CA THR A 307 -28.18 17.59 37.96
C THR A 307 -27.98 17.53 36.44
N LEU A 308 -28.43 16.46 35.76
CA LEU A 308 -28.28 16.27 34.30
C LEU A 308 -29.64 16.07 33.65
N THR A 309 -30.08 17.04 32.84
CA THR A 309 -31.28 16.88 32.01
C THR A 309 -31.04 15.79 30.97
N THR A 310 -32.08 15.04 30.58
CA THR A 310 -31.94 13.98 29.56
C THR A 310 -31.34 14.52 28.27
N THR A 311 -31.68 15.75 27.88
CA THR A 311 -31.14 16.44 26.71
C THR A 311 -29.62 16.63 26.78
N VAL A 312 -29.07 16.90 27.97
CA VAL A 312 -27.61 17.00 28.14
C VAL A 312 -26.98 15.61 28.19
N TYR A 313 -27.61 14.65 28.86
CA TYR A 313 -27.13 13.26 28.92
C TYR A 313 -27.04 12.61 27.53
N SER A 314 -28.04 12.81 26.67
CA SER A 314 -28.07 12.28 25.30
C SER A 314 -26.99 12.86 24.38
N ARG A 315 -26.34 13.97 24.78
CA ARG A 315 -25.21 14.57 24.04
C ARG A 315 -23.86 14.00 24.46
N ILE A 316 -23.81 13.16 25.51
CA ILE A 316 -22.57 12.53 25.97
C ILE A 316 -22.13 11.48 24.96
N ALA A 317 -21.00 11.77 24.31
CA ALA A 317 -20.33 10.83 23.43
C ALA A 317 -19.31 9.98 24.19
N LYS A 318 -18.67 10.54 25.23
CA LYS A 318 -17.62 9.85 25.98
C LYS A 318 -17.51 10.33 27.44
N TRP A 319 -17.20 9.39 28.32
CA TRP A 319 -16.83 9.64 29.71
C TRP A 319 -15.31 9.52 29.83
N THR A 320 -14.66 10.56 30.33
CA THR A 320 -13.21 10.67 30.34
C THR A 320 -12.70 10.83 31.76
N VAL A 321 -11.80 9.95 32.19
CA VAL A 321 -11.01 10.15 33.41
C VAL A 321 -9.87 11.11 33.07
N THR A 322 -9.79 12.23 33.77
CA THR A 322 -8.80 13.30 33.54
C THR A 322 -7.57 13.17 34.43
N LYS A 323 -7.73 12.60 35.63
CA LYS A 323 -6.64 12.40 36.59
C LYS A 323 -7.01 11.30 37.58
N VAL A 324 -5.99 10.61 38.11
CA VAL A 324 -6.13 9.71 39.25
C VAL A 324 -5.10 10.13 40.30
N THR A 325 -5.47 10.17 41.57
CA THR A 325 -4.52 10.40 42.68
C THR A 325 -4.75 9.38 43.77
N SER A 326 -3.69 9.05 44.51
CA SER A 326 -3.75 8.17 45.68
C SER A 326 -2.86 8.75 46.78
N THR A 327 -3.00 8.27 48.01
CA THR A 327 -2.11 8.64 49.13
C THR A 327 -1.00 7.60 49.37
N LEU A 328 -0.64 6.83 48.33
CA LEU A 328 0.47 5.87 48.38
C LEU A 328 1.84 6.52 48.36
#